data_AF-A0A4T0C2G4-F1
#
_entry.id   AF-A0A4T0C2G4-F1
#
_cell.length_a   1.000
_cell.length_b   1.000
_cell.length_c   1.000
_cell.angle_alpha   90.00
_cell.angle_beta   90.00
_cell.angle_gamma   90.00
#
_symmetry.space_group_name_H-M   'P 1'
#
loop_
_entity.id
_entity.type
_entity.pdbx_description
1 polymer ?
#
loop_
_entity_poly.entity_id
_entity_poly.type
_entity_poly.pdbx_seq_one_letter_code
_entity_poly.pdbx_strand_id
1 'polypeptide(L)'
;MATEEHFEAPQPLTELPFAPLTKSHIIHCSYHNWYPKYRAISPKARLIPLTRPFLDYLRADGIVIPPDEDDPRRDWSDSDSGIFSASDTAGEEDDDEEEDPSAEWRNVHRAIKNTIAELGGKVVPKLNWSAPKDATWIAATNSMECRLPSDIYLLLKSSDFVTHDLEHAYDDCIEDVSPDDDTPKQIADIPYHLVLRKFFQMNPSVEFRCFVRNRKLIALCQRDLNHFDFLFRMQDKLRHVIHNFFDDRLKHTFPDD
;
A
#
# COMPACT_ATOMS: atom_id res chain seq x y z
N MET A 1 45.96 46.51 3.32
CA MET A 1 44.97 46.04 4.30
C MET A 1 44.16 44.96 3.63
N ALA A 2 44.48 43.69 3.89
CA ALA A 2 43.70 42.55 3.42
C ALA A 2 42.61 42.29 4.46
N THR A 3 41.35 42.27 4.02
CA THR A 3 40.20 41.88 4.84
C THR A 3 40.20 40.36 4.96
N GLU A 4 40.41 39.86 6.17
CA GLU A 4 40.23 38.44 6.49
C GLU A 4 38.73 38.12 6.41
N GLU A 5 38.33 37.35 5.38
CA GLU A 5 37.01 36.73 5.33
C GLU A 5 36.99 35.58 6.33
N HIS A 6 36.27 35.78 7.44
CA HIS A 6 35.96 34.71 8.38
C HIS A 6 35.08 33.66 7.69
N PHE A 7 35.68 32.52 7.33
CA PHE A 7 34.94 31.30 7.00
C PHE A 7 34.32 30.74 8.27
N GLU A 8 33.03 31.03 8.49
CA GLU A 8 32.24 30.43 9.56
C GLU A 8 32.06 28.93 9.24
N ALA A 9 32.47 28.07 10.17
CA ALA A 9 32.34 26.63 10.01
C ALA A 9 30.85 26.24 9.97
N PRO A 10 30.43 25.35 9.05
CA PRO A 10 29.02 24.97 8.93
C PRO A 10 28.55 24.36 10.26
N GLN A 11 27.52 24.96 10.85
CA GLN A 11 26.89 24.44 12.06
C GLN A 11 26.33 23.03 11.81
N PRO A 12 26.37 22.13 12.81
CA PRO A 12 25.80 20.80 12.66
C PRO A 12 24.29 20.92 12.39
N LEU A 13 23.83 20.24 11.34
CA LEU A 13 22.43 20.19 10.96
C LEU A 13 21.61 19.58 12.11
N THR A 14 20.70 20.37 12.69
CA THR A 14 19.72 19.91 13.70
C THR A 14 18.52 19.22 13.06
N GLU A 15 18.30 19.47 11.78
CA GLU A 15 17.26 18.85 10.96
C GLU A 15 17.82 18.51 9.57
N LEU A 16 17.22 17.52 8.92
CA LEU A 16 17.62 17.17 7.56
C LEU A 16 17.25 18.33 6.63
N PRO A 17 18.09 18.68 5.63
CA PRO A 17 17.86 19.81 4.73
C PRO A 17 16.85 19.44 3.63
N PHE A 18 15.70 18.90 4.03
CA PHE A 18 14.59 18.53 3.18
C PHE A 18 13.45 19.52 3.39
N ALA A 19 12.74 19.84 2.31
CA ALA A 19 11.54 20.64 2.41
C ALA A 19 10.50 19.90 3.28
N PRO A 20 9.67 20.63 4.03
CA PRO A 20 8.61 20.00 4.80
C PRO A 20 7.67 19.22 3.89
N LEU A 21 7.13 18.12 4.43
CA LEU A 21 6.17 17.28 3.73
C LEU A 21 4.79 17.94 3.78
N THR A 22 4.12 18.08 2.64
CA THR A 22 2.78 18.67 2.59
C THR A 22 1.74 17.60 2.25
N LYS A 23 0.46 17.88 2.55
CA LYS A 23 -0.65 16.97 2.23
C LYS A 23 -0.75 16.68 0.73
N SER A 24 -0.44 17.67 -0.11
CA SER A 24 -0.39 17.48 -1.58
C SER A 24 0.66 16.45 -2.01
N HIS A 25 1.85 16.41 -1.38
CA HIS A 25 2.86 15.38 -1.68
C HIS A 25 2.33 13.96 -1.42
N ILE A 26 1.58 13.76 -0.33
CA ILE A 26 0.96 12.47 0.01
C ILE A 26 -0.08 12.08 -1.05
N ILE A 27 -0.99 12.99 -1.41
CA ILE A 27 -1.99 12.74 -2.45
C ILE A 27 -1.33 12.46 -3.80
N HIS A 28 -0.27 13.18 -4.15
CA HIS A 28 0.45 12.95 -5.40
C HIS A 28 1.05 11.55 -5.51
N CYS A 29 1.50 10.99 -4.38
CA CYS A 29 2.03 9.63 -4.25
C CYS A 29 0.94 8.54 -4.14
N SER A 30 -0.34 8.91 -4.07
CA SER A 30 -1.43 7.93 -4.02
C SER A 30 -1.59 7.18 -5.35
N TYR A 31 -1.93 5.89 -5.26
CA TYR A 31 -2.03 5.02 -6.45
C TYR A 31 -3.04 5.54 -7.47
N HIS A 32 -4.17 6.09 -7.02
CA HIS A 32 -5.20 6.64 -7.90
C HIS A 32 -4.74 7.89 -8.65
N ASN A 33 -3.77 8.64 -8.12
CA ASN A 33 -3.25 9.83 -8.77
C ASN A 33 -2.13 9.52 -9.79
N TRP A 34 -1.16 8.68 -9.43
CA TRP A 34 -0.01 8.42 -10.33
C TRP A 34 -0.27 7.30 -11.35
N TYR A 35 -1.06 6.27 -11.00
CA TYR A 35 -1.24 5.12 -11.89
C TYR A 35 -1.89 5.46 -13.24
N PRO A 36 -2.92 6.34 -13.32
CA PRO A 36 -3.47 6.74 -14.62
C PRO A 36 -2.42 7.34 -15.56
N LYS A 37 -1.46 8.12 -15.02
CA LYS A 37 -0.37 8.74 -15.78
C LYS A 37 0.67 7.72 -16.25
N TYR A 38 0.94 6.71 -15.42
CA TYR A 38 2.03 5.74 -15.64
C TYR A 38 1.56 4.31 -15.95
N ARG A 39 0.30 4.15 -16.35
CA ARG A 39 -0.31 2.84 -16.63
C ARG A 39 0.46 2.03 -17.67
N ALA A 40 1.03 2.69 -18.69
CA ALA A 40 1.78 2.03 -19.76
C ALA A 40 3.16 1.51 -19.32
N ILE A 41 3.69 2.00 -18.20
CA ILE A 41 5.02 1.66 -17.69
C ILE A 41 4.98 0.97 -16.32
N SER A 42 3.80 0.57 -15.85
CA SER A 42 3.60 -0.11 -14.59
C SER A 42 2.88 -1.45 -14.79
N PRO A 43 3.05 -2.43 -13.89
CA PRO A 43 2.33 -3.68 -13.96
C PRO A 43 0.80 -3.48 -13.95
N LYS A 44 0.07 -4.36 -14.65
CA LYS A 44 -1.39 -4.27 -14.77
C LYS A 44 -2.05 -4.26 -13.39
N ALA A 45 -2.83 -3.23 -13.12
CA ALA A 45 -3.64 -3.07 -11.92
C ALA A 45 -5.03 -2.49 -12.23
N ARG A 46 -5.93 -2.65 -11.25
CA ARG A 46 -7.30 -2.13 -11.23
C ARG A 46 -7.55 -1.44 -9.89
N LEU A 47 -8.34 -0.38 -9.94
CA LEU A 47 -8.71 0.43 -8.80
C LEU A 47 -10.20 0.26 -8.54
N ILE A 48 -10.54 -0.01 -7.28
CA ILE A 48 -11.90 -0.14 -6.81
C ILE A 48 -12.10 0.97 -5.77
N PRO A 49 -12.92 1.99 -6.05
CA PRO A 49 -13.26 3.02 -5.06
C PRO A 49 -13.90 2.37 -3.83
N LEU A 50 -13.43 2.74 -2.64
CA LEU A 50 -13.94 2.19 -1.39
C LEU A 50 -15.11 3.03 -0.87
N THR A 51 -16.13 2.34 -0.36
CA THR A 51 -17.28 2.96 0.28
C THR A 51 -17.03 3.16 1.76
N ARG A 52 -17.76 4.08 2.40
CA ARG A 52 -17.64 4.31 3.84
C ARG A 52 -17.87 3.03 4.68
N PRO A 53 -18.90 2.20 4.42
CA PRO A 53 -19.09 0.95 5.14
C PRO A 53 -17.91 -0.02 5.04
N PHE A 54 -17.26 -0.10 3.88
CA PHE A 54 -16.07 -0.95 3.73
C PHE A 54 -14.87 -0.41 4.53
N LEU A 55 -14.70 0.91 4.58
CA LEU A 55 -13.66 1.53 5.38
C LEU A 55 -13.91 1.35 6.88
N ASP A 56 -15.17 1.43 7.32
CA ASP A 56 -15.55 1.19 8.70
C ASP A 56 -15.37 -0.29 9.07
N TYR A 57 -15.66 -1.22 8.15
CA TYR A 57 -15.31 -2.64 8.30
C TYR A 57 -13.79 -2.85 8.45
N LEU A 58 -12.95 -2.15 7.69
CA LEU A 58 -11.50 -2.26 7.84
C LEU A 58 -11.02 -1.73 9.20
N ARG A 59 -11.63 -0.65 9.71
CA ARG A 59 -11.31 -0.05 11.02
C ARG A 59 -11.88 -0.81 12.21
N ALA A 60 -12.91 -1.63 12.01
CA ALA A 60 -13.50 -2.41 13.09
C ALA A 60 -12.49 -3.43 13.64
N ASP A 61 -12.48 -3.59 14.97
CA ASP A 61 -11.67 -4.60 15.63
C ASP A 61 -12.15 -6.02 15.30
N GLY A 62 -11.23 -6.98 15.35
CA GLY A 62 -11.50 -8.38 15.02
C GLY A 62 -11.59 -8.66 13.52
N ILE A 63 -11.58 -9.94 13.14
CA ILE A 63 -11.62 -10.37 11.73
C ILE A 63 -12.88 -11.20 11.52
N VAL A 64 -13.96 -10.55 11.08
CA VAL A 64 -15.16 -11.22 10.60
C VAL A 64 -15.07 -11.34 9.09
N ILE A 65 -15.02 -12.57 8.57
CA ILE A 65 -14.93 -12.82 7.14
C ILE A 65 -16.35 -13.04 6.60
N PRO A 66 -16.78 -12.30 5.57
CA PRO A 66 -18.09 -12.53 5.00
C PRO A 66 -18.24 -13.97 4.48
N PRO A 67 -19.44 -14.55 4.58
CA PRO A 67 -19.71 -15.86 4.02
C PRO A 67 -19.55 -15.81 2.50
N ASP A 68 -18.53 -16.49 1.96
CA ASP A 68 -18.41 -16.70 0.51
C ASP A 68 -19.33 -17.87 0.13
N GLU A 69 -20.38 -17.60 -0.66
CA GLU A 69 -21.31 -18.63 -1.17
C GLU A 69 -20.60 -19.71 -2.01
N ASP A 70 -19.40 -19.40 -2.53
CA ASP A 70 -18.62 -20.26 -3.42
C ASP A 70 -17.33 -20.82 -2.78
N ASP A 71 -17.08 -20.70 -1.47
CA ASP A 71 -15.85 -21.24 -0.85
C ASP A 71 -16.00 -22.73 -0.48
N PRO A 72 -15.37 -23.67 -1.21
CA PRO A 72 -15.40 -25.09 -0.85
C PRO A 72 -14.61 -25.41 0.43
N ARG A 73 -13.85 -24.45 0.99
CA ARG A 73 -13.10 -24.64 2.25
C ARG A 73 -13.98 -24.58 3.50
N ARG A 74 -15.24 -24.15 3.37
CA ARG A 74 -16.22 -24.17 4.48
C ARG A 74 -16.48 -25.57 5.03
N ASP A 75 -16.30 -26.61 4.21
CA ASP A 75 -16.49 -28.01 4.62
C ASP A 75 -15.30 -28.59 5.41
N TRP A 76 -14.18 -27.85 5.53
CA TRP A 76 -12.97 -28.30 6.23
C TRP A 76 -12.73 -27.58 7.56
N SER A 77 -13.47 -26.51 7.88
CA SER A 77 -13.18 -25.66 9.06
C SER A 77 -13.98 -26.02 10.30
N ASP A 78 -14.86 -27.02 10.28
CA ASP A 78 -15.68 -27.38 11.44
C ASP A 78 -15.01 -28.41 12.38
N SER A 79 -13.68 -28.61 12.27
CA SER A 79 -12.97 -29.62 13.06
C SER A 79 -11.59 -29.22 13.59
N ASP A 80 -11.13 -27.97 13.41
CA ASP A 80 -9.83 -27.56 13.98
C ASP A 80 -9.77 -26.08 14.42
N SER A 81 -10.81 -25.62 15.13
CA SER A 81 -10.72 -24.41 15.95
C SER A 81 -9.95 -24.69 17.25
N GLY A 82 -8.67 -25.03 17.09
CA GLY A 82 -7.73 -25.21 18.19
C GLY A 82 -7.24 -23.89 18.79
N ILE A 83 -8.12 -23.12 19.44
CA ILE A 83 -7.73 -22.21 20.55
C ILE A 83 -8.78 -22.31 21.66
N PHE A 84 -8.31 -22.79 22.81
CA PHE A 84 -9.04 -23.00 24.05
C PHE A 84 -9.39 -21.66 24.72
N SER A 85 -10.68 -21.30 24.76
CA SER A 85 -11.22 -20.52 25.87
C SER A 85 -11.73 -21.51 26.91
N ALA A 86 -10.89 -21.85 27.88
CA ALA A 86 -11.30 -22.64 29.04
C ALA A 86 -12.10 -21.74 29.99
N SER A 87 -13.41 -21.66 29.76
CA SER A 87 -14.38 -21.32 30.80
C SER A 87 -15.64 -22.14 30.55
N ASP A 88 -15.77 -23.22 31.30
CA ASP A 88 -16.96 -24.05 31.37
C ASP A 88 -18.20 -23.19 31.68
N THR A 89 -19.09 -23.04 30.72
CA THR A 89 -20.52 -22.84 30.99
C THR A 89 -21.29 -23.57 29.91
N ALA A 90 -21.91 -24.67 30.33
CA ALA A 90 -22.78 -25.49 29.50
C ALA A 90 -24.08 -24.76 29.18
N GLY A 91 -24.47 -24.79 27.90
CA GLY A 91 -25.83 -24.59 27.43
C GLY A 91 -26.19 -23.15 27.09
N GLU A 92 -26.17 -22.84 25.80
CA GLU A 92 -27.28 -22.25 25.04
C GLU A 92 -26.90 -22.35 23.55
N GLU A 93 -27.68 -23.09 22.77
CA GLU A 93 -27.65 -23.02 21.30
C GLU A 93 -28.24 -21.66 20.94
N ASP A 94 -27.41 -20.61 20.98
CA ASP A 94 -27.78 -19.32 20.43
C ASP A 94 -27.59 -19.43 18.91
N ASP A 95 -28.72 -19.40 18.19
CA ASP A 95 -28.79 -19.30 16.74
C ASP A 95 -28.45 -17.85 16.35
N ASP A 96 -27.25 -17.40 16.77
CA ASP A 96 -26.66 -16.14 16.35
C ASP A 96 -26.34 -16.28 14.87
N GLU A 97 -27.31 -15.92 14.01
CA GLU A 97 -27.06 -15.68 12.59
C GLU A 97 -25.89 -14.68 12.49
N GLU A 98 -24.66 -15.17 12.29
CA GLU A 98 -23.48 -14.32 12.10
C GLU A 98 -23.80 -13.28 11.02
N GLU A 99 -23.98 -12.02 11.44
CA GLU A 99 -24.39 -10.94 10.56
C GLU A 99 -23.36 -10.83 9.41
N ASP A 100 -23.81 -11.06 8.17
CA ASP A 100 -22.96 -10.96 6.97
C ASP A 100 -22.39 -9.53 6.87
N PRO A 101 -21.11 -9.30 7.20
CA PRO A 101 -20.54 -7.96 7.22
C PRO A 101 -20.53 -7.34 5.82
N SER A 102 -20.63 -8.16 4.75
CA SER A 102 -20.65 -7.68 3.37
C SER A 102 -21.98 -7.10 2.92
N ALA A 103 -23.06 -7.25 3.70
CA ALA A 103 -24.39 -6.75 3.37
C ALA A 103 -24.37 -5.26 2.95
N GLU A 104 -23.58 -4.44 3.65
CA GLU A 104 -23.47 -2.99 3.41
C GLU A 104 -22.53 -2.61 2.26
N TRP A 105 -21.72 -3.55 1.77
CA TRP A 105 -20.71 -3.29 0.73
C TRP A 105 -20.65 -4.37 -0.36
N ARG A 106 -21.76 -5.08 -0.63
CA ARG A 106 -21.88 -6.11 -1.68
C ARG A 106 -21.36 -5.68 -3.05
N ASN A 107 -21.50 -4.39 -3.39
CA ASN A 107 -20.96 -3.84 -4.64
C ASN A 107 -19.43 -3.88 -4.68
N VAL A 108 -18.76 -3.54 -3.57
CA VAL A 108 -17.29 -3.63 -3.44
C VAL A 108 -16.86 -5.09 -3.48
N HIS A 109 -17.56 -5.98 -2.77
CA HIS A 109 -17.29 -7.42 -2.80
C HIS A 109 -17.33 -7.98 -4.23
N ARG A 110 -18.41 -7.69 -4.97
CA ARG A 110 -18.57 -8.11 -6.37
C ARG A 110 -17.48 -7.51 -7.26
N ALA A 111 -17.13 -6.24 -7.07
CA ALA A 111 -16.06 -5.60 -7.82
C ALA A 111 -14.71 -6.29 -7.58
N ILE A 112 -14.41 -6.69 -6.33
CA ILE A 112 -13.20 -7.44 -5.98
C ILE A 112 -13.19 -8.78 -6.71
N LYS A 113 -14.25 -9.58 -6.58
CA LYS A 113 -14.38 -10.90 -7.22
C LYS A 113 -14.20 -10.82 -8.74
N ASN A 114 -14.88 -9.88 -9.39
CA ASN A 114 -14.77 -9.65 -10.83
C ASN A 114 -13.34 -9.23 -11.24
N THR A 115 -12.71 -8.36 -10.45
CA THR A 115 -11.37 -7.85 -10.72
C THR A 115 -10.31 -8.94 -10.57
N ILE A 116 -10.43 -9.83 -9.58
CA ILE A 116 -9.57 -10.99 -9.42
C ILE A 116 -9.62 -11.86 -10.69
N ALA A 117 -10.84 -12.19 -11.16
CA ALA A 117 -11.02 -12.95 -12.38
C ALA A 117 -10.41 -12.23 -13.61
N GLU A 118 -10.63 -10.93 -13.76
CA GLU A 118 -10.09 -10.11 -14.87
C GLU A 118 -8.55 -10.02 -14.90
N LEU A 119 -7.91 -10.15 -13.74
CA LEU A 119 -6.45 -10.09 -13.60
C LEU A 119 -5.78 -11.47 -13.70
N GLY A 120 -6.56 -12.53 -13.90
CA GLY A 120 -6.06 -13.90 -14.10
C GLY A 120 -6.04 -14.73 -12.82
N GLY A 121 -6.92 -14.43 -11.86
CA GLY A 121 -7.16 -15.24 -10.66
C GLY A 121 -6.16 -15.06 -9.52
N LYS A 122 -5.07 -14.30 -9.74
CA LYS A 122 -4.06 -14.01 -8.73
C LYS A 122 -3.76 -12.53 -8.67
N VAL A 123 -3.93 -11.93 -7.50
CA VAL A 123 -3.71 -10.51 -7.29
C VAL A 123 -2.89 -10.24 -6.03
N VAL A 124 -2.36 -9.03 -5.93
CA VAL A 124 -1.70 -8.51 -4.74
C VAL A 124 -2.42 -7.22 -4.34
N PRO A 125 -3.11 -7.18 -3.18
CA PRO A 125 -3.83 -6.01 -2.73
C PRO A 125 -2.88 -4.92 -2.23
N LYS A 126 -3.35 -3.67 -2.28
CA LYS A 126 -2.79 -2.53 -1.55
C LYS A 126 -3.85 -1.43 -1.45
N LEU A 127 -3.71 -0.53 -0.49
CA LEU A 127 -4.49 0.72 -0.46
C LEU A 127 -3.79 1.80 -1.29
N ASN A 128 -4.15 3.05 -1.04
CA ASN A 128 -3.64 4.22 -1.74
C ASN A 128 -2.10 4.25 -1.77
N TRP A 129 -1.43 3.92 -0.66
CA TRP A 129 0.02 4.03 -0.54
C TRP A 129 0.67 2.70 -0.21
N SER A 130 0.15 1.98 0.77
CA SER A 130 0.83 0.84 1.37
C SER A 130 0.22 -0.50 0.97
N ALA A 131 1.10 -1.49 0.85
CA ALA A 131 0.71 -2.89 0.63
C ALA A 131 0.92 -3.68 1.93
N PRO A 132 0.05 -4.66 2.24
CA PRO A 132 0.07 -5.40 3.51
C PRO A 132 1.19 -6.45 3.55
N LYS A 133 2.45 -5.99 3.46
CA LYS A 133 3.66 -6.83 3.44
C LYS A 133 3.99 -7.38 4.82
N ASP A 134 3.70 -6.59 5.84
CA ASP A 134 3.76 -6.89 7.26
C ASP A 134 2.77 -7.98 7.69
N ALA A 135 1.61 -8.07 7.03
CA ALA A 135 0.56 -9.05 7.32
C ALA A 135 0.73 -10.40 6.61
N THR A 136 1.84 -10.67 5.92
CA THR A 136 1.99 -11.92 5.14
C THR A 136 1.87 -13.20 5.98
N TRP A 137 2.15 -13.11 7.28
CA TRP A 137 2.08 -14.21 8.25
C TRP A 137 0.68 -14.81 8.43
N ILE A 138 -0.40 -14.03 8.23
CA ILE A 138 -1.77 -14.53 8.39
C ILE A 138 -2.23 -15.33 7.16
N ALA A 139 -1.61 -15.11 6.00
CA ALA A 139 -1.96 -15.82 4.78
C ALA A 139 -1.40 -17.24 4.80
N ALA A 140 -2.20 -18.23 4.39
CA ALA A 140 -1.79 -19.63 4.32
C ALA A 140 -0.54 -19.89 3.44
N THR A 141 -0.27 -19.00 2.49
CA THR A 141 0.90 -19.09 1.60
C THR A 141 2.12 -18.32 2.10
N ASN A 142 2.02 -17.65 3.25
CA ASN A 142 3.00 -16.70 3.76
C ASN A 142 3.44 -15.68 2.69
N SER A 143 2.48 -15.20 1.90
CA SER A 143 2.70 -14.32 0.76
C SER A 143 1.53 -13.36 0.60
N MET A 144 1.73 -12.28 -0.16
CA MET A 144 0.64 -11.36 -0.51
C MET A 144 -0.20 -11.83 -1.72
N GLU A 145 -0.05 -13.09 -2.17
CA GLU A 145 -0.89 -13.64 -3.24
C GLU A 145 -2.30 -13.90 -2.70
N CYS A 146 -3.29 -13.19 -3.26
CA CYS A 146 -4.70 -13.41 -2.99
C CYS A 146 -5.38 -14.03 -4.21
N ARG A 147 -6.26 -15.01 -3.95
CA ARG A 147 -7.10 -15.65 -4.98
C ARG A 147 -8.58 -15.46 -4.71
N LEU A 148 -8.96 -15.30 -3.45
CA LEU A 148 -10.34 -15.05 -3.05
C LEU A 148 -10.47 -13.67 -2.37
N PRO A 149 -11.69 -13.09 -2.34
CA PRO A 149 -11.95 -11.86 -1.60
C PRO A 149 -11.60 -11.99 -0.11
N SER A 150 -11.87 -13.15 0.50
CA SER A 150 -11.52 -13.46 1.89
C SER A 150 -10.02 -13.30 2.18
N ASP A 151 -9.15 -13.76 1.27
CA ASP A 151 -7.69 -13.58 1.41
C ASP A 151 -7.31 -12.09 1.45
N ILE A 152 -8.02 -11.23 0.71
CA ILE A 152 -7.79 -9.79 0.68
C ILE A 152 -8.23 -9.15 2.00
N TYR A 153 -9.42 -9.48 2.49
CA TYR A 153 -9.93 -8.93 3.76
C TYR A 153 -9.02 -9.28 4.92
N LEU A 154 -8.58 -10.55 4.98
CA LEU A 154 -7.66 -11.05 5.99
C LEU A 154 -6.34 -10.26 5.98
N LEU A 155 -5.69 -10.10 4.82
CA LEU A 155 -4.43 -9.34 4.74
C LEU A 155 -4.60 -7.86 5.07
N LEU A 156 -5.69 -7.22 4.62
CA LEU A 156 -5.89 -5.79 4.87
C LEU A 156 -6.18 -5.51 6.34
N LYS A 157 -6.99 -6.35 7.00
CA LYS A 157 -7.32 -6.17 8.43
C LYS A 157 -6.17 -6.53 9.38
N SER A 158 -5.24 -7.36 8.95
CA SER A 158 -4.07 -7.74 9.77
C SER A 158 -2.82 -6.89 9.52
N SER A 159 -2.91 -5.78 8.76
CA SER A 159 -1.76 -4.96 8.37
C SER A 159 -1.74 -3.61 9.07
N ASP A 160 -0.68 -3.36 9.84
CA ASP A 160 -0.39 -2.07 10.46
C ASP A 160 -0.14 -1.00 9.40
N PHE A 161 0.47 -1.37 8.27
CA PHE A 161 0.64 -0.43 7.15
C PHE A 161 -0.69 0.02 6.55
N VAL A 162 -1.70 -0.84 6.54
CA VAL A 162 -3.04 -0.48 6.08
C VAL A 162 -3.73 0.41 7.11
N THR A 163 -3.61 0.12 8.39
CA THR A 163 -4.11 0.99 9.47
C THR A 163 -3.47 2.37 9.39
N HIS A 164 -2.15 2.46 9.17
CA HIS A 164 -1.46 3.73 8.97
C HIS A 164 -2.00 4.52 7.77
N ASP A 165 -2.29 3.87 6.64
CA ASP A 165 -2.91 4.53 5.48
C ASP A 165 -4.31 5.10 5.83
N LEU A 166 -5.06 4.48 6.75
CA LEU A 166 -6.42 4.86 7.12
C LEU A 166 -6.52 5.93 8.21
N GLU A 167 -5.52 6.00 9.10
CA GLU A 167 -5.57 6.81 10.33
C GLU A 167 -4.46 7.86 10.43
N HIS A 168 -3.30 7.60 9.82
CA HIS A 168 -2.07 8.37 10.04
C HIS A 168 -1.47 8.93 8.75
N ALA A 169 -2.24 8.98 7.66
CA ALA A 169 -1.73 9.38 6.34
C ALA A 169 -1.16 10.81 6.28
N TYR A 170 -1.60 11.71 7.17
CA TYR A 170 -1.21 13.12 7.20
C TYR A 170 -0.46 13.56 8.47
N ASP A 171 -0.09 12.64 9.36
CA ASP A 171 0.45 12.99 10.69
C ASP A 171 1.73 13.85 10.62
N ASP A 172 2.59 13.58 9.64
CA ASP A 172 3.85 14.30 9.42
C ASP A 172 3.72 15.46 8.41
N CYS A 173 2.51 15.83 8.00
CA CYS A 173 2.28 16.84 6.97
C CYS A 173 2.03 18.23 7.56
N ILE A 174 2.64 19.25 6.95
CA ILE A 174 2.21 20.64 7.11
C ILE A 174 1.03 20.94 6.18
N GLU A 175 0.21 21.94 6.54
CA GLU A 175 -0.84 22.48 5.67
C GLU A 175 -0.22 23.02 4.37
N ASP A 176 -0.92 22.81 3.25
CA ASP A 176 -0.52 23.40 1.98
C ASP A 176 -0.68 24.93 2.07
N VAL A 177 0.40 25.68 1.82
CA VAL A 177 0.33 27.16 1.73
C VAL A 177 -0.15 27.55 0.33
N SER A 178 -1.33 27.06 -0.08
CA SER A 178 -1.95 27.45 -1.34
C SER A 178 -3.05 28.49 -1.07
N PRO A 179 -2.94 29.71 -1.61
CA PRO A 179 -3.92 30.79 -1.37
C PRO A 179 -5.31 30.55 -1.99
N ASP A 180 -5.49 29.48 -2.77
CA ASP A 180 -6.72 29.18 -3.53
C ASP A 180 -7.52 27.97 -3.01
N ASP A 181 -7.08 27.30 -1.93
CA ASP A 181 -7.70 26.08 -1.40
C ASP A 181 -8.07 26.26 0.08
N ASP A 182 -9.19 26.97 0.33
CA ASP A 182 -9.64 27.39 1.67
C ASP A 182 -10.22 26.24 2.53
N THR A 183 -10.28 25.01 2.01
CA THR A 183 -10.78 23.86 2.76
C THR A 183 -9.63 23.01 3.32
N PRO A 184 -9.53 22.84 4.64
CA PRO A 184 -8.50 21.98 5.23
C PRO A 184 -8.70 20.55 4.76
N LYS A 185 -7.72 19.99 4.02
CA LYS A 185 -7.74 18.58 3.59
C LYS A 185 -7.70 17.69 4.83
N GLN A 186 -8.80 17.05 5.18
CA GLN A 186 -8.87 16.10 6.29
C GLN A 186 -8.64 14.67 5.79
N ILE A 187 -8.28 13.78 6.70
CA ILE A 187 -8.14 12.34 6.40
C ILE A 187 -9.48 11.76 5.89
N ALA A 188 -10.60 12.28 6.39
CA ALA A 188 -11.94 11.86 5.97
C ALA A 188 -12.24 12.16 4.48
N ASP A 189 -11.56 13.15 3.89
CA ASP A 189 -11.77 13.57 2.50
C ASP A 189 -10.93 12.77 1.49
N ILE A 190 -10.06 11.88 1.97
CA ILE A 190 -9.20 11.06 1.12
C ILE A 190 -10.07 10.08 0.32
N PRO A 191 -9.98 10.08 -1.03
CA PRO A 191 -10.65 9.08 -1.84
C PRO A 191 -9.88 7.76 -1.77
N TYR A 192 -10.28 6.90 -0.84
CA TYR A 192 -9.68 5.58 -0.66
C TYR A 192 -10.03 4.63 -1.81
N HIS A 193 -9.02 3.92 -2.28
CA HIS A 193 -9.13 2.93 -3.34
C HIS A 193 -8.45 1.64 -2.91
N LEU A 194 -9.13 0.51 -3.13
CA LEU A 194 -8.48 -0.78 -3.13
C LEU A 194 -7.86 -1.01 -4.50
N VAL A 195 -6.55 -1.23 -4.50
CA VAL A 195 -5.78 -1.49 -5.70
C VAL A 195 -5.46 -2.97 -5.77
N LEU A 196 -5.97 -3.62 -6.81
CA LEU A 196 -5.63 -5.01 -7.12
C LEU A 196 -4.63 -5.04 -8.26
N ARG A 197 -3.39 -5.44 -7.94
CA ARG A 197 -2.32 -5.60 -8.91
C ARG A 197 -2.28 -7.05 -9.38
N LYS A 198 -2.15 -7.26 -10.69
CA LYS A 198 -1.94 -8.62 -11.23
C LYS A 198 -0.69 -9.21 -10.60
N PHE A 199 -0.81 -10.40 -10.03
CA PHE A 199 0.35 -11.12 -9.51
C PHE A 199 1.25 -11.56 -10.67
N PHE A 200 2.55 -11.37 -10.50
CA PHE A 200 3.58 -11.92 -11.37
C PHE A 200 4.83 -12.20 -10.53
N GLN A 201 5.62 -13.18 -10.96
CA GLN A 201 6.89 -13.48 -10.31
C GLN A 201 7.90 -12.41 -10.71
N MET A 202 8.32 -11.61 -9.73
CA MET A 202 9.39 -10.64 -9.88
C MET A 202 10.62 -11.16 -9.15
N ASN A 203 11.79 -11.08 -9.78
CA ASN A 203 13.04 -11.43 -9.12
C ASN A 203 13.42 -10.30 -8.14
N PRO A 204 13.44 -10.53 -6.82
CA PRO A 204 13.68 -9.48 -5.81
C PRO A 204 15.05 -8.81 -5.95
N SER A 205 16.04 -9.54 -6.46
CA SER A 205 17.41 -9.04 -6.65
C SER A 205 17.53 -7.85 -7.60
N VAL A 206 16.58 -7.69 -8.52
CA VAL A 206 16.57 -6.61 -9.52
C VAL A 206 15.49 -5.57 -9.24
N GLU A 207 15.03 -5.48 -7.98
CA GLU A 207 14.18 -4.40 -7.49
C GLU A 207 15.05 -3.30 -6.85
N PHE A 208 14.89 -2.06 -7.32
CA PHE A 208 15.67 -0.92 -6.86
C PHE A 208 14.76 0.20 -6.35
N ARG A 209 15.16 0.82 -5.24
CA ARG A 209 14.60 2.08 -4.78
C ARG A 209 15.42 3.23 -5.36
N CYS A 210 14.72 4.17 -5.97
CA CYS A 210 15.29 5.33 -6.62
C CYS A 210 14.93 6.59 -5.83
N PHE A 211 15.90 7.44 -5.58
CA PHE A 211 15.70 8.71 -4.86
C PHE A 211 15.90 9.86 -5.82
N VAL A 212 14.89 10.71 -5.91
CA VAL A 212 14.84 11.86 -6.82
C VAL A 212 14.73 13.12 -5.98
N ARG A 213 15.44 14.17 -6.39
CA ARG A 213 15.32 15.51 -5.82
C ARG A 213 15.56 16.54 -6.91
N ASN A 214 14.74 17.58 -6.97
CA ASN A 214 14.87 18.67 -7.95
C ASN A 214 14.99 18.14 -9.39
N ARG A 215 14.15 17.16 -9.75
CA ARG A 215 14.11 16.45 -11.04
C ARG A 215 15.42 15.75 -11.41
N LYS A 216 16.22 15.37 -10.42
CA LYS A 216 17.47 14.64 -10.60
C LYS A 216 17.47 13.37 -9.78
N LEU A 217 17.86 12.27 -10.41
CA LEU A 217 18.10 11.00 -9.73
C LEU A 217 19.40 11.11 -8.91
N ILE A 218 19.28 11.16 -7.58
CA ILE A 218 20.40 11.38 -6.66
C ILE A 218 21.00 10.09 -6.09
N ALA A 219 20.18 9.05 -5.94
CA ALA A 219 20.63 7.77 -5.40
C ALA A 219 19.78 6.60 -5.87
N LEU A 220 20.38 5.41 -5.81
CA LEU A 220 19.78 4.12 -6.14
C LEU A 220 20.27 3.11 -5.10
N CYS A 221 19.37 2.29 -4.55
CA CYS A 221 19.74 1.15 -3.72
C CYS A 221 18.88 -0.08 -4.04
N GLN A 222 19.42 -1.27 -3.77
CA GLN A 222 18.65 -2.50 -3.85
C GLN A 222 17.55 -2.48 -2.80
N ARG A 223 16.33 -2.91 -3.16
CA ARG A 223 15.20 -2.93 -2.25
C ARG A 223 15.22 -4.14 -1.31
N ASP A 224 15.70 -5.27 -1.81
CA ASP A 224 15.90 -6.50 -1.07
C ASP A 224 17.18 -6.43 -0.23
N LEU A 225 17.19 -7.04 0.96
CA LEU A 225 18.31 -6.98 1.91
C LEU A 225 19.37 -8.07 1.66
N ASN A 226 19.09 -9.05 0.81
CA ASN A 226 20.02 -10.13 0.50
C ASN A 226 21.15 -9.64 -0.41
N HIS A 227 22.32 -10.27 -0.26
CA HIS A 227 23.47 -10.00 -1.09
C HIS A 227 23.42 -10.79 -2.40
N PHE A 228 23.70 -10.13 -3.53
CA PHE A 228 23.74 -10.76 -4.85
C PHE A 228 25.00 -10.34 -5.63
N ASP A 229 26.01 -11.22 -5.68
CA ASP A 229 27.31 -10.94 -6.32
C ASP A 229 27.22 -10.51 -7.80
N PHE A 230 26.24 -11.03 -8.54
CA PHE A 230 26.12 -10.76 -9.96
C PHE A 230 25.72 -9.30 -10.26
N LEU A 231 25.10 -8.60 -9.30
CA LEU A 231 24.64 -7.22 -9.49
C LEU A 231 25.80 -6.25 -9.72
N PHE A 232 26.97 -6.48 -9.10
CA PHE A 232 28.15 -5.63 -9.29
C PHE A 232 28.60 -5.61 -10.75
N ARG A 233 28.49 -6.74 -11.46
CA ARG A 233 28.84 -6.82 -12.89
C ARG A 233 27.83 -6.11 -13.78
N MET A 234 26.61 -5.90 -13.30
CA MET A 234 25.50 -5.29 -14.03
C MET A 234 25.26 -3.84 -13.63
N GLN A 235 26.00 -3.30 -12.66
CA GLN A 235 25.74 -2.01 -12.03
C GLN A 235 25.62 -0.87 -13.06
N ASP A 236 26.57 -0.76 -14.00
CA ASP A 236 26.56 0.31 -15.00
C ASP A 236 25.36 0.22 -15.94
N LYS A 237 25.01 -1.00 -16.37
CA LYS A 237 23.85 -1.26 -17.22
C LYS A 237 22.55 -0.90 -16.49
N LEU A 238 22.42 -1.34 -15.24
CA LEU A 238 21.24 -1.05 -14.40
C LEU A 238 21.10 0.45 -14.15
N ARG A 239 22.21 1.12 -13.80
CA ARG A 239 22.24 2.58 -13.64
C ARG A 239 21.78 3.29 -14.91
N HIS A 240 22.30 2.90 -16.07
CA HIS A 240 21.93 3.51 -17.34
C HIS A 240 20.44 3.31 -17.67
N VAL A 241 19.93 2.08 -17.51
CA VAL A 241 18.52 1.77 -17.77
C VAL A 241 17.58 2.57 -16.85
N ILE A 242 17.89 2.62 -15.55
CA ILE A 242 17.07 3.35 -14.57
C ILE A 242 17.12 4.86 -14.82
N HIS A 243 18.31 5.39 -15.13
CA HIS A 243 18.48 6.81 -15.43
C HIS A 243 17.68 7.24 -16.67
N ASN A 244 17.82 6.49 -17.77
CA ASN A 244 17.05 6.78 -19.00
C ASN A 244 15.55 6.64 -18.76
N PHE A 245 15.12 5.61 -18.03
CA PHE A 245 13.72 5.45 -17.66
C PHE A 245 13.18 6.67 -16.89
N PHE A 246 13.93 7.19 -15.92
CA PHE A 246 13.55 8.38 -15.17
C PHE A 246 13.47 9.62 -16.07
N ASP A 247 14.52 9.89 -16.84
CA ASP A 247 14.61 11.06 -17.71
C ASP A 247 13.50 11.08 -18.77
N ASP A 248 13.24 9.92 -19.40
CA ASP A 248 12.29 9.81 -20.51
C ASP A 248 10.82 9.76 -20.05
N ARG A 249 10.55 9.22 -18.86
CA ARG A 249 9.18 8.85 -18.45
C ARG A 249 8.63 9.53 -17.20
N LEU A 250 9.48 10.04 -16.30
CA LEU A 250 9.03 10.59 -15.00
C LEU A 250 9.47 12.03 -14.73
N LYS A 251 10.66 12.42 -15.23
CA LYS A 251 11.33 13.68 -14.86
C LYS A 251 10.45 14.92 -14.91
N HIS A 252 9.62 15.06 -15.95
CA HIS A 252 8.78 16.25 -16.13
C HIS A 252 7.27 15.98 -16.03
N THR A 253 6.88 14.75 -15.69
CA THR A 253 5.46 14.33 -15.69
C THR A 253 4.90 14.14 -14.28
N PHE A 254 5.77 13.89 -13.29
CA PHE A 254 5.36 13.83 -11.89
C PHE A 254 5.14 15.25 -11.37
N PRO A 255 4.13 15.53 -10.53
CA PRO A 255 3.85 16.90 -10.10
C PRO A 255 4.95 17.49 -9.20
N ASP A 256 5.59 16.68 -8.37
CA ASP A 256 6.58 17.15 -7.38
C ASP A 256 8.03 17.09 -7.91
N ASP A 257 8.89 17.97 -7.39
CA ASP A 257 10.27 18.20 -7.84
C ASP A 257 11.34 17.32 -7.20
#